data_AF-A0A958FC13-F1
#
_entry.id   AF-A0A958FC13-F1
#
_cell.length_a   1.000
_cell.length_b   1.000
_cell.length_c   1.000
_cell.angle_alpha   90.00
_cell.angle_beta   90.00
_cell.angle_gamma   90.00
#
_symmetry.space_group_name_H-M   'P 1'
#
loop_
_entity.id
_entity.type
_entity.pdbx_description
1 polymer ?
#
loop_
_entity_poly.entity_id
_entity_poly.type
_entity_poly.pdbx_seq_one_letter_code
_entity_poly.pdbx_strand_id
1 'polypeptide(L)'
;IDQDGNVCPLADHEVHFNINGAGTIAGVGNGNPQSTNPFQSASVNLFYGKAMLIIKAGSSKGRIDIEASATGLKSAKLSLKVE
;
A
#
# COMPACT_ATOMS: atom_id res chain seq x y z
N ILE A 1 -8.94 1.21 9.94
CA ILE A 1 -10.15 1.74 10.61
C ILE A 1 -10.58 0.72 11.64
N ASP A 2 -11.21 1.16 12.73
CA ASP A 2 -11.82 0.24 13.70
C ASP A 2 -13.11 -0.38 13.13
N GLN A 3 -13.83 -1.13 13.96
CA GLN A 3 -15.06 -1.82 13.57
C GLN A 3 -16.21 -0.85 13.22
N ASP A 4 -16.17 0.37 13.74
CA ASP A 4 -17.17 1.42 13.51
C ASP A 4 -16.81 2.32 12.31
N GLY A 5 -15.66 2.07 11.68
CA GLY A 5 -15.19 2.82 10.53
C GLY A 5 -14.36 4.05 10.87
N ASN A 6 -14.01 4.27 12.13
CA ASN A 6 -13.19 5.41 12.53
C ASN A 6 -11.73 5.20 12.11
N VAL A 7 -11.08 6.29 11.71
CA VAL A 7 -9.63 6.30 11.51
C VAL A 7 -8.92 6.11 12.85
N CYS A 8 -7.80 5.39 12.84
CA CYS A 8 -7.02 5.11 14.06
C CYS A 8 -5.63 5.76 13.93
N PRO A 9 -5.46 7.03 14.34
CA PRO A 9 -4.20 7.75 14.17
C PRO A 9 -3.02 7.16 14.95
N LEU A 10 -3.25 6.26 15.91
CA LEU A 10 -2.19 5.59 16.65
C LEU A 10 -1.76 4.26 16.01
N ALA A 11 -2.39 3.84 14.91
CA ALA A 11 -2.01 2.62 14.22
C ALA A 11 -0.66 2.79 13.49
N ASP A 12 0.23 1.82 13.70
CA ASP A 12 1.62 1.79 13.22
C ASP A 12 1.99 0.47 12.50
N HIS A 13 0.99 -0.38 12.25
CA HIS A 13 1.13 -1.68 11.58
C HIS A 13 2.01 -1.59 10.32
N GLU A 14 2.81 -2.62 10.07
CA GLU A 14 3.44 -2.81 8.77
C GLU A 14 2.39 -3.31 7.76
N VAL A 15 2.23 -2.57 6.67
CA VAL A 15 1.35 -2.94 5.56
C VAL A 15 2.20 -3.56 4.45
N HIS A 16 1.83 -4.77 4.04
CA HIS A 16 2.41 -5.48 2.90
C HIS A 16 1.50 -5.34 1.68
N PHE A 17 2.12 -5.10 0.53
CA PHE A 17 1.46 -4.99 -0.77
C PHE A 17 1.83 -6.17 -1.67
N ASN A 18 0.81 -6.81 -2.23
CA ASN A 18 0.97 -7.75 -3.34
C ASN A 18 0.42 -7.10 -4.60
N ILE A 19 1.24 -6.98 -5.64
CA ILE A 19 0.87 -6.37 -6.92
C ILE A 19 1.08 -7.38 -8.03
N ASN A 20 0.04 -7.59 -8.83
CA ASN A 20 0.08 -8.48 -9.99
C ASN A 20 -0.41 -7.76 -11.25
N GLY A 21 0.14 -8.14 -12.40
CA GLY A 21 -0.30 -7.65 -13.71
C GLY A 21 0.52 -6.50 -14.27
N ALA A 22 -0.15 -5.55 -14.94
CA ALA A 22 0.44 -4.57 -15.85
C ALA A 22 1.08 -3.34 -15.15
N GLY A 23 1.69 -3.52 -13.97
CA GLY A 23 2.28 -2.42 -13.22
C GLY A 23 3.24 -2.91 -12.13
N THR A 24 4.05 -1.99 -11.63
CA THR A 24 5.08 -2.26 -10.62
C THR A 24 5.07 -1.20 -9.52
N ILE A 25 5.65 -1.52 -8.37
CA ILE A 25 5.86 -0.56 -7.29
C ILE A 25 6.88 0.48 -7.76
N ALA A 26 6.46 1.74 -7.83
CA ALA A 26 7.37 2.87 -8.05
C ALA A 26 7.95 3.37 -6.72
N GLY A 27 7.12 3.33 -5.67
CA GLY A 27 7.43 3.91 -4.38
C GLY A 27 6.43 3.50 -3.30
N VAL A 28 6.88 3.46 -2.05
CA VAL A 28 6.07 3.49 -0.84
C VAL A 28 6.56 4.61 0.07
N GLY A 29 5.68 5.12 0.93
CA GLY A 29 6.04 6.13 1.92
C GLY A 29 4.95 6.36 2.93
N ASN A 30 5.29 6.90 4.10
CA ASN A 30 4.33 7.16 5.18
C ASN A 30 4.42 8.59 5.75
N GLY A 31 5.40 9.39 5.30
CA GLY A 31 5.61 10.76 5.77
C GLY A 31 6.37 10.88 7.09
N ASN A 32 6.86 9.78 7.67
CA ASN A 32 7.74 9.82 8.83
C ASN A 32 9.17 10.16 8.39
N PRO A 33 9.76 11.31 8.79
CA PRO A 33 11.12 11.67 8.42
C PRO A 33 12.20 10.73 9.01
N GLN A 34 11.85 9.92 10.00
CA GLN A 34 12.73 8.92 10.61
C GLN A 34 12.60 7.53 9.99
N SER A 35 11.67 7.31 9.06
CA SER A 35 11.51 6.02 8.39
C SER A 35 12.71 5.73 7.49
N THR A 36 13.21 4.49 7.58
CA THR A 36 14.31 3.98 6.74
C THR A 36 13.82 2.89 5.78
N ASN A 37 12.50 2.73 5.62
CA ASN A 37 11.94 1.78 4.65
C ASN A 37 12.40 2.15 3.23
N PRO A 38 12.93 1.19 2.43
CA PRO A 38 13.29 1.46 1.04
C PRO A 38 12.08 1.93 0.25
N PHE A 39 12.25 2.94 -0.61
CA PHE A 39 11.15 3.46 -1.41
C PHE A 39 10.55 2.40 -2.34
N GLN A 40 11.35 1.49 -2.90
CA GLN A 40 10.84 0.42 -3.78
C GLN A 40 10.46 -0.87 -3.01
N SER A 41 10.18 -0.77 -1.72
CA SER A 41 9.75 -1.92 -0.90
C SER A 41 8.31 -2.36 -1.21
N ALA A 42 8.01 -3.64 -1.00
CA ALA A 42 6.66 -4.18 -0.99
C ALA A 42 5.93 -3.99 0.36
N SER A 43 6.55 -3.30 1.32
CA SER A 43 5.93 -2.97 2.60
C SER A 43 6.33 -1.60 3.12
N VAL A 44 5.45 -1.01 3.94
CA VAL A 44 5.71 0.23 4.67
C VAL A 44 4.90 0.26 5.97
N ASN A 45 5.53 0.74 7.04
CA ASN A 45 4.86 0.99 8.31
C ASN A 45 3.88 2.15 8.18
N LEU A 46 2.70 2.02 8.80
CA LEU A 46 1.83 3.17 8.97
C LEU A 46 2.52 4.24 9.82
N PHE A 47 2.27 5.49 9.48
CA PHE A 47 2.59 6.63 10.32
C PHE A 47 1.33 7.47 10.48
N TYR A 48 0.94 7.71 11.72
CA TYR A 48 -0.36 8.25 12.09
C TYR A 48 -1.55 7.54 11.41
N GLY A 49 -1.50 6.20 11.35
CA GLY A 49 -2.54 5.37 10.74
C GLY A 49 -2.60 5.39 9.22
N LYS A 50 -1.60 5.96 8.53
CA LYS A 50 -1.58 6.07 7.06
C LYS A 50 -0.24 5.70 6.46
N ALA A 51 -0.29 5.22 5.22
CA ALA A 51 0.83 5.07 4.32
C ALA A 51 0.35 5.25 2.87
N MET A 52 1.27 5.34 1.93
CA MET A 52 1.04 5.55 0.51
C MET A 52 1.81 4.51 -0.29
N LEU A 53 1.13 3.97 -1.30
CA LEU A 53 1.72 3.16 -2.37
C LEU A 53 1.61 3.95 -3.68
N ILE A 54 2.71 4.04 -4.41
CA ILE A 54 2.80 4.67 -5.72
C ILE A 54 3.11 3.57 -6.74
N ILE A 55 2.24 3.43 -7.74
CA ILE A 55 2.34 2.41 -8.78
C ILE A 55 2.74 3.05 -10.10
N LYS A 56 3.71 2.46 -10.77
CA LYS A 56 4.06 2.77 -12.16
C LYS A 56 3.30 1.82 -13.07
N ALA A 57 2.48 2.37 -13.97
CA ALA A 57 1.88 1.58 -15.05
C ALA A 57 2.98 1.07 -16.00
N GLY A 58 2.82 -0.17 -16.47
CA GLY A 58 3.66 -0.73 -17.52
C GLY A 58 3.34 -0.16 -18.91
N SER A 59 4.01 -0.66 -19.93
CA SER A 59 3.80 -0.26 -21.33
C SER A 59 2.69 -1.04 -22.04
N SER A 60 2.23 -2.14 -21.43
CA SER A 60 1.18 -2.99 -21.99
C SER A 60 -0.17 -2.67 -21.37
N LYS A 61 -1.22 -2.67 -22.19
CA LYS A 61 -2.60 -2.62 -21.69
C LYS A 61 -2.86 -3.83 -20.80
N GLY A 62 -3.73 -3.67 -19.80
CA GLY A 62 -4.08 -4.75 -18.91
C GLY A 62 -4.67 -4.26 -17.60
N ARG A 63 -4.50 -5.09 -16.57
CA ARG A 63 -5.01 -4.84 -15.22
C ARG A 63 -3.88 -4.90 -14.21
N ILE A 64 -3.98 -4.07 -13.19
CA ILE A 64 -3.11 -4.10 -12.01
C ILE A 64 -3.99 -4.48 -10.83
N ASP A 65 -3.74 -5.65 -10.25
CA ASP A 65 -4.43 -6.12 -9.06
C ASP A 65 -3.53 -5.89 -7.85
N ILE A 66 -4.07 -5.20 -6.85
CA ILE A 66 -3.36 -4.74 -5.66
C ILE A 66 -4.08 -5.32 -4.45
N GLU A 67 -3.32 -5.96 -3.57
CA GLU A 67 -3.80 -6.36 -2.24
C GLU A 67 -2.90 -5.72 -1.18
N ALA A 68 -3.53 -5.03 -0.22
CA ALA A 68 -2.88 -4.48 0.97
C ALA A 68 -3.29 -5.31 2.19
N SER A 69 -2.32 -5.75 2.98
CA SER A 69 -2.53 -6.63 4.14
C SER A 69 -1.66 -6.21 5.31
N ALA A 70 -2.13 -6.47 6.53
CA ALA A 70 -1.39 -6.24 7.76
C ALA A 70 -1.84 -7.27 8.81
N THR A 71 -0.92 -7.68 9.68
CA THR A 71 -1.20 -8.70 10.71
C THR A 71 -2.39 -8.30 11.58
N GLY A 72 -3.36 -9.20 11.72
CA GLY A 72 -4.55 -8.98 12.55
C GLY A 72 -5.64 -8.11 11.92
N LEU A 73 -5.44 -7.60 10.70
CA LEU A 73 -6.42 -6.77 9.98
C LEU A 73 -6.95 -7.49 8.73
N LYS A 74 -8.18 -7.18 8.34
CA LYS A 74 -8.74 -7.64 7.06
C LYS A 74 -7.99 -6.98 5.90
N SER A 75 -7.64 -7.76 4.86
CA SER A 75 -6.99 -7.21 3.68
C SER A 75 -7.94 -6.37 2.82
N ALA A 76 -7.38 -5.43 2.07
CA ALA A 76 -8.10 -4.61 1.10
C ALA A 76 -7.59 -4.91 -0.30
N LYS A 77 -8.49 -4.95 -1.29
CA LYS A 77 -8.17 -5.24 -2.69
C LYS A 77 -8.64 -4.12 -3.59
N LEU A 78 -7.82 -3.78 -4.59
CA LEU A 78 -8.13 -2.79 -5.62
C LEU A 78 -7.64 -3.31 -6.97
N SER A 79 -8.42 -3.03 -8.02
CA SER A 79 -8.06 -3.37 -9.39
C SER A 79 -8.09 -2.12 -10.26
N LEU A 80 -7.00 -1.83 -10.95
CA LEU A 80 -6.83 -0.69 -11.84
C LEU A 80 -6.65 -1.16 -13.28
N LYS A 81 -7.18 -0.39 -14.25
CA LYS A 81 -7.01 -0.67 -15.67
C LYS A 81 -5.90 0.20 -16.25
N VAL A 82 -5.04 -0.40 -17.08
CA VAL A 82 -4.03 0.28 -17.90
C VAL A 82 -4.51 0.23 -19.35
N GLU A 83 -4.71 1.39 -19.96
CA GLU A 83 -5.26 1.55 -21.32
C GLU A 83 -4.27 2.14 -22.31
#